data_AF-A0A3F2RMZ8-F1
#
_entry.id   AF-A0A3F2RMZ8-F1
#
_cell.length_a   1.000
_cell.length_b   1.000
_cell.length_c   1.000
_cell.angle_alpha   90.00
_cell.angle_beta   90.00
_cell.angle_gamma   90.00
#
_symmetry.space_group_name_H-M   'P 1'
#
loop_
_entity.id
_entity.type
_entity.pdbx_description
1 polymer ?
#
loop_
_entity_poly.entity_id
_entity_poly.type
_entity_poly.pdbx_seq_one_letter_code
_entity_poly.pdbx_strand_id
1 'polypeptide(L)'
;MWLAAEESASLMVEVRPVRWKGVGRWRSREDAVDLMEDANGAKRKVVTSELKLEDTAGDMEVARDAVWKGVTKRRIRFEFHLISLFFNLVCTTHTGSIMTKPKTDALFSWIEEREDEQQEAFGSSWGRVLDSGTGRHSLQWLLHGGAASRISQVVAVTGEQTLAKELTSEFAPSKTPNVTPVTVHAGNWESNAFLAKEPLFDVIIADYLVGAIEGFAPYFQDEICARLEKLLAPGGRIYLVGLQPLSESQAPAGASNEDLAAGKLIQEVARTRDACLLLAGRRCYREFPIQWCERQLEKTGMNGINSIRLTNIYGRSAITRQLEVGRRHISMMKDDVLAENMQQALDRVDARLEAEFGSANLPKAEQRRIRFGFDYVIAASKPSEK
;
A
#
# COMPACT_ATOMS: atom_id res chain seq x y z
N MET A 1 -23.90 -17.63 37.38
CA MET A 1 -24.09 -18.90 38.10
C MET A 1 -23.16 -19.90 37.44
N TRP A 2 -22.11 -20.32 38.17
CA TRP A 2 -20.99 -21.24 37.85
C TRP A 2 -19.98 -20.74 36.78
N LEU A 3 -18.77 -20.24 37.13
CA LEU A 3 -17.54 -20.86 37.70
C LEU A 3 -16.99 -22.00 36.80
N ALA A 4 -15.73 -21.98 36.35
CA ALA A 4 -14.54 -21.94 37.19
C ALA A 4 -13.33 -21.22 36.57
N ALA A 5 -12.45 -20.79 37.48
CA ALA A 5 -11.13 -20.23 37.30
C ALA A 5 -10.07 -21.27 37.69
N GLU A 6 -8.92 -21.27 37.01
CA GLU A 6 -7.63 -21.83 37.45
C GLU A 6 -6.56 -20.90 36.85
N GLU A 7 -5.97 -20.01 37.65
CA GLU A 7 -4.67 -20.16 38.32
C GLU A 7 -3.55 -20.71 37.40
N SER A 8 -2.65 -19.82 36.98
CA SER A 8 -1.27 -20.19 36.66
C SER A 8 -0.34 -19.03 36.98
N ALA A 9 0.72 -19.39 37.70
CA ALA A 9 1.54 -18.55 38.53
C ALA A 9 2.42 -17.55 37.75
N SER A 10 2.57 -16.38 38.36
CA SER A 10 3.51 -15.34 38.01
C SER A 10 4.95 -15.82 38.27
N LEU A 11 5.77 -15.94 37.23
CA LEU A 11 7.22 -16.05 37.34
C LEU A 11 7.83 -14.67 37.04
N MET A 12 8.05 -13.91 38.11
CA MET A 12 8.82 -12.66 38.10
C MET A 12 10.30 -13.00 37.91
N VAL A 13 10.85 -12.74 36.73
CA VAL A 13 12.30 -12.71 36.51
C VAL A 13 12.79 -11.31 36.85
N GLU A 14 13.48 -11.19 37.98
CA GLU A 14 14.14 -9.98 38.45
C GLU A 14 15.38 -9.70 37.59
N VAL A 15 15.27 -8.78 36.61
CA VAL A 15 16.42 -8.30 35.85
C VAL A 15 17.11 -7.19 36.64
N ARG A 16 18.25 -7.51 37.26
CA ARG A 16 19.10 -6.52 37.93
C ARG A 16 19.79 -5.61 36.90
N PRO A 17 19.78 -4.28 37.09
CA PRO A 17 20.50 -3.38 36.19
C PRO A 17 22.01 -3.40 36.48
N VAL A 18 22.80 -3.67 35.45
CA VAL A 18 24.26 -3.46 35.46
C VAL A 18 24.53 -1.97 35.38
N ARG A 19 25.08 -1.40 36.46
CA ARG A 19 25.61 -0.03 36.52
C ARG A 19 26.84 0.08 35.61
N TRP A 20 26.74 0.88 34.55
CA TRP A 20 27.90 1.53 33.95
C TRP A 20 28.00 2.96 34.49
N LYS A 21 29.06 3.22 35.26
CA LYS A 21 29.53 4.57 35.61
C LYS A 21 30.47 5.03 34.51
N GLY A 22 30.22 6.20 33.91
CA GLY A 22 31.14 6.75 32.91
C GLY A 22 30.62 7.99 32.19
N VAL A 23 30.69 9.11 32.89
CA VAL A 23 30.57 10.52 32.50
C VAL A 23 30.91 10.85 31.03
N GLY A 24 30.06 11.67 30.38
CA GLY A 24 30.43 12.37 29.15
C GLY A 24 29.26 13.10 28.47
N ARG A 25 28.97 14.33 28.92
CA ARG A 25 28.00 15.26 28.31
C ARG A 25 28.64 15.92 27.08
N TRP A 26 28.07 15.79 25.88
CA TRP A 26 28.32 16.71 24.75
C TRP A 26 27.05 17.01 23.95
N ARG A 27 26.94 18.30 23.59
CA ARG A 27 25.92 18.93 22.75
C ARG A 27 26.27 18.75 21.27
N SER A 28 25.23 18.67 20.43
CA SER A 28 25.09 19.10 19.03
C SER A 28 26.29 19.09 18.05
N ARG A 29 25.94 18.69 16.81
CA ARG A 29 26.45 19.07 15.46
C ARG A 29 27.30 18.05 14.70
N GLU A 30 26.81 17.78 13.47
CA GLU A 30 27.51 17.81 12.17
C GLU A 30 28.75 16.92 11.99
N ASP A 31 28.62 15.99 11.03
CA ASP A 31 29.61 15.50 10.07
C ASP A 31 31.09 15.50 10.50
N ALA A 32 31.61 14.34 10.90
CA ALA A 32 33.04 14.05 10.83
C ALA A 32 33.29 13.08 9.64
N VAL A 33 33.84 13.62 8.56
CA VAL A 33 34.38 12.86 7.42
C VAL A 33 35.90 13.05 7.46
N ASP A 34 36.63 11.99 7.76
CA ASP A 34 38.10 12.02 7.64
C ASP A 34 38.50 11.97 6.16
N LEU A 35 39.22 13.00 5.73
CA LEU A 35 39.89 13.09 4.43
C LEU A 35 41.39 12.98 4.67
N MET A 36 42.03 11.93 4.17
CA MET A 36 43.49 11.92 3.98
C MET A 36 43.80 12.25 2.52
N GLU A 37 44.71 13.21 2.33
CA GLU A 37 45.29 13.55 1.03
C GLU A 37 46.49 12.65 0.74
N ASP A 38 46.53 12.07 -0.46
CA ASP A 38 47.76 11.45 -0.97
C ASP A 38 48.71 12.53 -1.52
N ALA A 39 49.98 12.16 -1.73
CA ALA A 39 51.03 13.06 -2.16
C ALA A 39 50.83 13.69 -3.56
N ASN A 40 49.71 13.42 -4.23
CA ASN A 40 49.32 14.02 -5.51
C ASN A 40 47.94 14.70 -5.47
N GLY A 41 47.37 14.97 -4.29
CA GLY A 41 46.21 15.86 -4.11
C GLY A 41 44.87 15.29 -4.58
N ALA A 42 44.72 13.97 -4.73
CA ALA A 42 43.45 13.36 -5.12
C ALA A 42 42.68 12.84 -3.89
N LYS A 43 41.51 13.43 -3.58
CA LYS A 43 40.64 12.96 -2.49
C LYS A 43 39.92 11.67 -2.89
N ARG A 44 40.20 10.55 -2.21
CA ARG A 44 39.47 9.28 -2.36
C ARG A 44 38.90 8.80 -1.02
N LYS A 45 37.69 8.24 -1.08
CA LYS A 45 36.97 7.65 0.06
C LYS A 45 37.49 6.23 0.31
N VAL A 46 38.23 6.02 1.40
CA VAL A 46 38.68 4.68 1.82
C VAL A 46 37.63 4.08 2.75
N VAL A 47 37.17 2.87 2.45
CA VAL A 47 36.36 2.05 3.37
C VAL A 47 37.28 0.94 3.87
N THR A 48 37.64 0.98 5.15
CA THR A 48 38.33 -0.13 5.80
C THR A 48 37.31 -1.19 6.19
N SER A 49 37.45 -2.40 5.65
CA SER A 49 36.77 -3.59 6.15
C SER A 49 37.81 -4.51 6.77
N GLU A 50 37.79 -4.66 8.10
CA GLU A 50 38.56 -5.70 8.79
C GLU A 50 37.91 -7.06 8.52
N LEU A 51 38.61 -7.93 7.80
CA LEU A 51 38.36 -9.36 7.71
C LEU A 51 39.36 -10.06 8.63
N LYS A 52 38.88 -10.73 9.67
CA LYS A 52 39.67 -11.73 10.41
C LYS A 52 39.61 -13.05 9.64
N LEU A 53 40.74 -13.48 9.10
CA LEU A 53 41.02 -14.83 8.62
C LEU A 53 41.69 -15.58 9.77
N GLU A 54 41.15 -16.74 10.14
CA GLU A 54 41.89 -17.78 10.85
C GLU A 54 42.03 -18.99 9.93
N ASP A 55 43.25 -19.49 9.90
CA ASP A 55 43.78 -20.56 9.06
C ASP A 55 43.17 -21.93 9.34
N THR A 56 42.91 -22.68 8.28
CA THR A 56 43.35 -24.09 8.19
C THR A 56 43.65 -24.43 6.74
N ALA A 57 44.91 -24.77 6.51
CA ALA A 57 45.44 -25.29 5.25
C ALA A 57 45.06 -26.77 5.08
N GLY A 58 44.85 -27.20 3.83
CA GLY A 58 44.73 -28.60 3.46
C GLY A 58 44.22 -28.81 2.03
N ASP A 59 45.17 -28.88 1.09
CA ASP A 59 45.12 -29.56 -0.22
C ASP A 59 44.55 -28.85 -1.47
N MET A 60 45.49 -28.17 -2.14
CA MET A 60 45.93 -28.37 -3.54
C MET A 60 44.90 -28.53 -4.69
N GLU A 61 44.84 -27.46 -5.49
CA GLU A 61 45.31 -27.45 -6.88
C GLU A 61 44.47 -28.17 -7.97
N VAL A 62 43.48 -27.45 -8.49
CA VAL A 62 43.32 -27.25 -9.95
C VAL A 62 42.83 -25.82 -10.20
N ALA A 63 43.75 -24.91 -10.49
CA ALA A 63 43.43 -23.60 -11.04
C ALA A 63 44.19 -23.44 -12.36
N ARG A 64 43.45 -23.32 -13.46
CA ARG A 64 43.79 -22.39 -14.53
C ARG A 64 42.59 -22.14 -15.44
N ASP A 65 42.37 -20.86 -15.69
CA ASP A 65 41.58 -20.24 -16.76
C ASP A 65 40.06 -20.14 -16.58
N ALA A 66 39.60 -19.01 -16.01
CA ALA A 66 38.86 -17.99 -16.78
C ALA A 66 38.52 -16.75 -15.92
N VAL A 67 39.43 -15.79 -16.01
CA VAL A 67 39.28 -14.33 -15.98
C VAL A 67 37.84 -13.81 -16.16
N TRP A 68 37.35 -13.16 -15.09
CA TRP A 68 36.82 -11.77 -15.10
C TRP A 68 35.57 -11.49 -15.95
N LYS A 69 34.38 -11.57 -15.34
CA LYS A 69 33.27 -10.63 -15.61
C LYS A 69 32.47 -10.30 -14.34
N GLY A 70 32.77 -9.12 -13.79
CA GLY A 70 31.78 -8.17 -13.27
C GLY A 70 30.79 -8.67 -12.21
N VAL A 71 31.24 -8.75 -10.96
CA VAL A 71 30.32 -8.67 -9.80
C VAL A 71 29.77 -7.26 -9.75
N THR A 72 28.59 -7.07 -10.35
CA THR A 72 27.80 -5.85 -10.20
C THR A 72 27.31 -5.79 -8.75
N LYS A 73 27.73 -4.75 -8.01
CA LYS A 73 27.16 -4.36 -6.72
C LYS A 73 25.63 -4.34 -6.83
N ARG A 74 24.96 -5.37 -6.30
CA ARG A 74 23.51 -5.32 -6.04
C ARG A 74 23.29 -4.35 -4.91
N ARG A 75 23.00 -3.10 -5.28
CA ARG A 75 22.46 -2.09 -4.38
C ARG A 75 21.08 -2.59 -3.97
N ILE A 76 20.96 -3.10 -2.74
CA ILE A 76 19.67 -3.47 -2.16
C ILE A 76 18.88 -2.17 -2.03
N ARG A 77 17.97 -1.96 -2.98
CA ARG A 77 17.02 -0.86 -3.01
C ARG A 77 15.85 -1.31 -2.13
N PHE A 78 15.72 -0.69 -0.96
CA PHE A 78 14.48 -0.76 -0.19
C PHE A 78 13.45 0.11 -0.91
N GLU A 79 12.79 -0.46 -1.91
CA GLU A 79 11.60 0.11 -2.52
C GLU A 79 10.38 -0.48 -1.81
N PHE A 80 9.83 0.27 -0.86
CA PHE A 80 8.46 0.08 -0.39
C PHE A 80 7.52 0.52 -1.53
N HIS A 81 7.31 -0.35 -2.51
CA HIS A 81 6.21 -0.19 -3.46
C HIS A 81 4.96 -0.77 -2.81
N LEU A 82 4.29 0.03 -1.98
CA LEU A 82 3.05 -0.38 -1.35
C LEU A 82 1.85 0.45 -1.80
N ILE A 83 0.87 -0.29 -2.33
CA ILE A 83 -0.47 0.11 -2.76
C ILE A 83 -0.47 1.04 -4.00
N SER A 84 -0.08 0.45 -5.13
CA SER A 84 -0.56 0.86 -6.46
C SER A 84 -0.73 -0.35 -7.38
N LEU A 85 -1.10 -1.52 -6.82
CA LEU A 85 -1.02 -2.82 -7.52
C LEU A 85 -2.34 -3.60 -7.57
N PHE A 86 -3.48 -2.91 -7.58
CA PHE A 86 -4.77 -3.48 -7.94
C PHE A 86 -5.35 -2.82 -9.18
N PHE A 87 -4.69 -2.93 -10.34
CA PHE A 87 -5.28 -2.51 -11.61
C PHE A 87 -4.91 -3.46 -12.77
N ASN A 88 -5.93 -4.08 -13.37
CA ASN A 88 -5.82 -4.76 -14.66
C ASN A 88 -6.33 -3.83 -15.76
N LEU A 89 -5.38 -3.35 -16.55
CA LEU A 89 -5.53 -2.82 -17.90
C LEU A 89 -6.33 -3.79 -18.79
N VAL A 90 -7.41 -3.31 -19.41
CA VAL A 90 -8.08 -3.99 -20.52
C VAL A 90 -7.37 -3.59 -21.81
N CYS A 91 -6.80 -4.55 -22.54
CA CYS A 91 -6.23 -4.33 -23.87
C CYS A 91 -7.35 -4.22 -24.92
N THR A 92 -7.34 -3.17 -25.72
CA THR A 92 -8.22 -2.98 -26.89
C THR A 92 -7.42 -3.22 -28.17
N THR A 93 -7.92 -4.03 -29.08
CA THR A 93 -7.45 -4.09 -30.47
C THR A 93 -8.12 -2.97 -31.28
N HIS A 94 -7.32 -2.23 -32.06
CA HIS A 94 -7.75 -1.12 -32.90
C HIS A 94 -8.51 -1.57 -34.14
N THR A 95 -9.72 -1.04 -34.34
CA THR A 95 -10.24 -0.57 -35.64
C THR A 95 -11.42 0.40 -35.41
N GLY A 96 -11.37 1.59 -36.03
CA GLY A 96 -12.53 2.47 -36.21
C GLY A 96 -12.72 3.59 -35.15
N SER A 97 -12.53 4.84 -35.59
CA SER A 97 -12.63 6.07 -34.81
C SER A 97 -14.06 6.41 -34.35
N ILE A 98 -14.30 6.32 -33.05
CA ILE A 98 -15.23 7.17 -32.27
C ILE A 98 -14.41 7.60 -31.04
N MET A 99 -14.32 8.90 -30.74
CA MET A 99 -13.62 9.40 -29.55
C MET A 99 -14.33 8.86 -28.30
N THR A 100 -13.85 7.74 -27.78
CA THR A 100 -14.31 7.15 -26.53
C THR A 100 -13.52 7.80 -25.39
N LYS A 101 -14.24 8.30 -24.37
CA LYS A 101 -13.64 8.81 -23.12
C LYS A 101 -12.61 7.77 -22.63
N PRO A 102 -11.40 8.16 -22.20
CA PRO A 102 -10.43 7.21 -21.67
C PRO A 102 -11.10 6.34 -20.61
N LYS A 103 -10.93 5.02 -20.70
CA LYS A 103 -11.58 4.07 -19.80
C LYS A 103 -11.05 4.30 -18.38
N THR A 104 -11.83 5.03 -17.61
CA THR A 104 -11.56 5.31 -16.20
C THR A 104 -11.93 4.08 -15.38
N ASP A 105 -11.25 3.86 -14.27
CA ASP A 105 -11.60 2.77 -13.37
C ASP A 105 -13.08 2.84 -12.93
N ALA A 106 -13.70 1.69 -12.65
CA ALA A 106 -15.10 1.64 -12.22
C ALA A 106 -15.35 2.31 -10.86
N LEU A 107 -14.41 2.23 -9.91
CA LEU A 107 -14.49 2.92 -8.61
C LEU A 107 -14.50 4.44 -8.83
N PHE A 108 -13.55 4.92 -9.62
CA PHE A 108 -13.40 6.35 -9.92
C PHE A 108 -14.51 6.89 -10.82
N SER A 109 -15.00 6.09 -11.77
CA SER A 109 -16.13 6.44 -12.64
C SER A 109 -17.40 6.62 -11.81
N TRP A 110 -17.63 5.78 -10.81
CA TRP A 110 -18.75 5.94 -9.89
C TRP A 110 -18.64 7.24 -9.07
N ILE A 111 -17.44 7.62 -8.64
CA ILE A 111 -17.22 8.93 -7.96
C ILE A 111 -17.51 10.09 -8.92
N GLU A 112 -17.05 10.00 -10.18
CA GLU A 112 -17.36 10.99 -11.23
C GLU A 112 -18.87 11.14 -11.44
N GLU A 113 -19.61 10.03 -11.54
CA GLU A 113 -21.07 10.05 -11.68
C GLU A 113 -21.76 10.74 -10.50
N ARG A 114 -21.31 10.48 -9.26
CA ARG A 114 -21.88 11.14 -8.08
C ARG A 114 -21.64 12.63 -8.06
N GLU A 115 -20.44 13.07 -8.41
CA GLU A 115 -20.16 14.51 -8.48
C GLU A 115 -20.87 15.19 -9.66
N ASP A 116 -21.12 14.47 -10.75
CA ASP A 116 -21.94 14.97 -11.87
C ASP A 116 -23.40 15.18 -11.41
N GLU A 117 -23.98 14.22 -10.68
CA GLU A 117 -25.31 14.37 -10.06
C GLU A 117 -25.37 15.57 -9.10
N GLN A 118 -24.31 15.81 -8.30
CA GLN A 118 -24.24 16.97 -7.39
C GLN A 118 -24.12 18.30 -8.15
N GLN A 119 -23.35 18.34 -9.23
CA GLN A 119 -23.20 19.51 -10.08
C GLN A 119 -24.53 19.86 -10.78
N GLU A 120 -25.27 18.85 -11.24
CA GLU A 120 -26.59 19.03 -11.87
C GLU A 120 -27.64 19.49 -10.86
N ALA A 121 -27.68 18.89 -9.67
CA ALA A 121 -28.69 19.18 -8.66
C ALA A 121 -28.45 20.51 -7.93
N PHE A 122 -27.19 20.86 -7.64
CA PHE A 122 -26.84 21.95 -6.74
C PHE A 122 -25.85 22.96 -7.33
N GLY A 123 -25.42 22.79 -8.59
CA GLY A 123 -24.43 23.67 -9.20
C GLY A 123 -23.02 23.56 -8.60
N SER A 124 -22.76 22.54 -7.78
CA SER A 124 -21.52 22.37 -7.02
C SER A 124 -20.43 21.69 -7.84
N SER A 125 -19.27 22.32 -7.96
CA SER A 125 -18.08 21.69 -8.56
C SER A 125 -17.28 20.89 -7.53
N TRP A 126 -16.26 20.17 -8.00
CA TRP A 126 -15.36 19.42 -7.11
C TRP A 126 -14.53 20.36 -6.21
N GLY A 127 -14.29 21.59 -6.66
CA GLY A 127 -13.53 22.58 -5.89
C GLY A 127 -12.14 22.09 -5.50
N ARG A 128 -11.78 22.27 -4.24
CA ARG A 128 -10.51 21.84 -3.65
C ARG A 128 -10.59 20.40 -3.18
N VAL A 129 -9.76 19.54 -3.76
CA VAL A 129 -9.77 18.09 -3.50
C VAL A 129 -8.59 17.67 -2.64
N LEU A 130 -8.85 16.85 -1.63
CA LEU A 130 -7.83 16.12 -0.87
C LEU A 130 -7.77 14.67 -1.32
N ASP A 131 -6.65 14.23 -1.88
CA ASP A 131 -6.30 12.81 -2.01
C ASP A 131 -5.56 12.38 -0.75
N SER A 132 -6.30 11.81 0.21
CA SER A 132 -5.87 11.58 1.59
C SER A 132 -4.94 10.37 1.76
N GLY A 133 -4.75 9.57 0.71
CA GLY A 133 -3.91 8.38 0.70
C GLY A 133 -3.30 8.15 -0.68
N THR A 134 -2.63 9.18 -1.20
CA THR A 134 -2.25 9.27 -2.60
C THR A 134 -1.26 8.18 -3.03
N GLY A 135 -1.57 7.57 -4.18
CA GLY A 135 -0.65 6.82 -4.99
C GLY A 135 -0.56 7.42 -6.40
N ARG A 136 0.28 6.84 -7.27
CA ARG A 136 0.37 7.30 -8.66
C ARG A 136 -0.97 7.22 -9.38
N HIS A 137 -1.76 6.17 -9.11
CA HIS A 137 -3.00 5.92 -9.85
C HIS A 137 -4.10 6.95 -9.53
N SER A 138 -4.42 7.15 -8.25
CA SER A 138 -5.41 8.15 -7.81
C SER A 138 -5.00 9.55 -8.24
N LEU A 139 -3.72 9.91 -8.08
CA LEU A 139 -3.23 11.22 -8.45
C LEU A 139 -3.28 11.44 -9.96
N GLN A 140 -2.89 10.45 -10.77
CA GLN A 140 -2.98 10.56 -12.21
C GLN A 140 -4.43 10.70 -12.69
N TRP A 141 -5.37 10.00 -12.06
CA TRP A 141 -6.80 10.15 -12.34
C TRP A 141 -7.31 11.56 -11.98
N LEU A 142 -7.00 12.09 -10.80
CA LEU A 142 -7.44 13.44 -10.42
C LEU A 142 -6.87 14.53 -11.32
N LEU A 143 -5.64 14.34 -11.81
CA LEU A 143 -4.93 15.35 -12.60
C LEU A 143 -5.19 15.26 -14.11
N HIS A 144 -5.48 14.07 -14.64
CA HIS A 144 -5.62 13.86 -16.09
C HIS A 144 -6.94 13.17 -16.49
N GLY A 145 -7.74 12.73 -15.52
CA GLY A 145 -9.01 12.08 -15.74
C GLY A 145 -10.11 13.04 -16.17
N GLY A 146 -11.31 12.50 -16.38
CA GLY A 146 -12.47 13.29 -16.81
C GLY A 146 -12.87 14.38 -15.82
N ALA A 147 -12.54 14.20 -14.54
CA ALA A 147 -12.83 15.16 -13.48
C ALA A 147 -11.89 16.36 -13.40
N ALA A 148 -10.69 16.30 -14.03
CA ALA A 148 -9.62 17.27 -13.78
C ALA A 148 -10.04 18.74 -14.03
N SER A 149 -10.85 18.99 -15.06
CA SER A 149 -11.34 20.33 -15.41
C SER A 149 -12.31 20.94 -14.39
N ARG A 150 -12.84 20.13 -13.47
CA ARG A 150 -13.79 20.55 -12.42
C ARG A 150 -13.12 20.77 -11.07
N ILE A 151 -11.84 20.45 -10.96
CA ILE A 151 -11.04 20.53 -9.73
C ILE A 151 -10.20 21.81 -9.78
N SER A 152 -10.29 22.63 -8.74
CA SER A 152 -9.53 23.89 -8.64
C SER A 152 -8.10 23.68 -8.14
N GLN A 153 -7.91 22.70 -7.26
CA GLN A 153 -6.61 22.31 -6.70
C GLN A 153 -6.70 20.91 -6.10
N VAL A 154 -5.61 20.15 -6.22
CA VAL A 154 -5.41 18.86 -5.53
C VAL A 154 -4.36 19.02 -4.44
N VAL A 155 -4.67 18.57 -3.23
CA VAL A 155 -3.69 18.31 -2.17
C VAL A 155 -3.60 16.80 -2.00
N ALA A 156 -2.40 16.24 -2.15
CA ALA A 156 -2.18 14.81 -2.14
C ALA A 156 -1.30 14.42 -0.95
N VAL A 157 -1.65 13.34 -0.26
CA VAL A 157 -1.00 12.94 1.00
C VAL A 157 -0.47 11.52 0.92
N THR A 158 0.80 11.32 1.26
CA THR A 158 1.37 9.98 1.46
C THR A 158 2.15 9.91 2.78
N GLY A 159 2.22 8.72 3.39
CA GLY A 159 3.11 8.48 4.53
C GLY A 159 4.60 8.40 4.14
N GLU A 160 4.90 8.29 2.85
CA GLU A 160 6.24 8.02 2.35
C GLU A 160 6.94 9.26 1.78
N GLN A 161 7.99 9.71 2.45
CA GLN A 161 8.76 10.89 2.02
C GLN A 161 9.39 10.73 0.63
N THR A 162 9.81 9.52 0.26
CA THR A 162 10.39 9.22 -1.06
C THR A 162 9.32 9.31 -2.14
N LEU A 163 8.18 8.64 -1.94
CA LEU A 163 7.06 8.69 -2.89
C LEU A 163 6.57 10.13 -3.08
N ALA A 164 6.44 10.91 -2.01
CA ALA A 164 6.05 12.33 -2.12
C ALA A 164 7.00 13.13 -3.03
N LYS A 165 8.32 12.93 -2.91
CA LYS A 165 9.32 13.58 -3.77
C LYS A 165 9.20 13.11 -5.22
N GLU A 166 8.97 11.81 -5.44
CA GLU A 166 8.77 11.24 -6.77
C GLU A 166 7.53 11.85 -7.44
N LEU A 167 6.39 11.83 -6.76
CA LEU A 167 5.12 12.40 -7.26
C LEU A 167 5.23 13.90 -7.50
N THR A 168 5.87 14.65 -6.60
CA THR A 168 6.10 16.10 -6.77
C THR A 168 6.93 16.38 -8.01
N SER A 169 7.96 15.57 -8.27
CA SER A 169 8.81 15.69 -9.46
C SER A 169 8.07 15.26 -10.73
N GLU A 170 7.28 14.20 -10.66
CA GLU A 170 6.51 13.63 -11.78
C GLU A 170 5.44 14.61 -12.27
N PHE A 171 4.67 15.19 -11.35
CA PHE A 171 3.57 16.12 -11.62
C PHE A 171 3.93 17.59 -11.41
N ALA A 172 5.22 17.93 -11.51
CA ALA A 172 5.67 19.31 -11.43
C ALA A 172 5.06 20.14 -12.58
N PRO A 173 4.64 21.40 -12.35
CA PRO A 173 4.04 22.25 -13.39
C PRO A 173 4.87 22.37 -14.67
N SER A 174 6.20 22.25 -14.58
CA SER A 174 7.12 22.27 -15.73
C SER A 174 7.01 21.04 -16.63
N LYS A 175 6.51 19.91 -16.11
CA LYS A 175 6.35 18.65 -16.85
C LYS A 175 4.90 18.40 -17.27
N THR A 176 3.96 18.92 -16.50
CA THR A 176 2.52 18.79 -16.75
C THR A 176 1.87 20.19 -16.86
N PRO A 177 2.22 20.99 -17.88
CA PRO A 177 1.63 22.30 -18.07
C PRO A 177 0.12 22.17 -18.33
N ASN A 178 -0.68 23.10 -17.80
CA ASN A 178 -2.15 23.15 -17.90
C ASN A 178 -2.91 22.04 -17.16
N VAL A 179 -2.25 21.33 -16.24
CA VAL A 179 -2.89 20.38 -15.34
C VAL A 179 -3.33 21.08 -14.05
N THR A 180 -4.36 20.56 -13.40
CA THR A 180 -4.86 21.00 -12.10
C THR A 180 -3.70 21.23 -11.10
N PRO A 181 -3.62 22.39 -10.42
CA PRO A 181 -2.58 22.65 -9.44
C PRO A 181 -2.52 21.56 -8.38
N VAL A 182 -1.33 21.01 -8.12
CA VAL A 182 -1.12 19.92 -7.15
C VAL A 182 -0.08 20.28 -6.10
N THR A 183 -0.32 19.88 -4.86
CA THR A 183 0.69 19.91 -3.78
C THR A 183 0.73 18.54 -3.11
N VAL A 184 1.92 17.94 -2.99
CA VAL A 184 2.08 16.62 -2.37
C VAL A 184 2.75 16.76 -1.01
N HIS A 185 2.08 16.29 0.04
CA HIS A 185 2.60 16.25 1.41
C HIS A 185 3.01 14.84 1.80
N ALA A 186 4.17 14.75 2.44
CA ALA A 186 4.55 13.58 3.22
C ALA A 186 4.23 13.82 4.69
N GLY A 187 3.49 12.92 5.33
CA GLY A 187 3.20 13.04 6.76
C GLY A 187 2.36 11.91 7.33
N ASN A 188 2.20 11.94 8.65
CA ASN A 188 1.46 10.95 9.40
C ASN A 188 0.14 11.54 9.91
N TRP A 189 -0.96 10.83 9.66
CA TRP A 189 -2.32 11.21 10.06
C TRP A 189 -2.55 11.30 11.57
N GLU A 190 -1.77 10.59 12.39
CA GLU A 190 -1.79 10.71 13.86
C GLU A 190 -1.38 12.11 14.35
N SER A 191 -0.62 12.85 13.53
CA SER A 191 -0.17 14.19 13.90
C SER A 191 -1.30 15.20 13.72
N ASN A 192 -1.81 15.73 14.84
CA ASN A 192 -2.78 16.82 14.83
C ASN A 192 -2.28 18.09 14.12
N ALA A 193 -0.97 18.31 14.05
CA ALA A 193 -0.37 19.45 13.36
C ALA A 193 -0.31 19.25 11.83
N PHE A 194 -0.35 17.99 11.36
CA PHE A 194 -0.28 17.67 9.94
C PHE A 194 -1.54 18.19 9.24
N LEU A 195 -1.37 19.00 8.20
CA LEU A 195 -2.44 19.72 7.48
C LEU A 195 -3.31 20.67 8.33
N ALA A 196 -2.93 20.99 9.58
CA ALA A 196 -3.72 21.86 10.45
C ALA A 196 -3.89 23.31 9.93
N LYS A 197 -3.03 23.72 8.99
CA LYS A 197 -3.03 25.04 8.36
C LYS A 197 -3.64 25.02 6.95
N GLU A 198 -4.00 23.85 6.45
CA GLU A 198 -4.65 23.74 5.16
C GLU A 198 -6.07 24.33 5.24
N PRO A 199 -6.51 25.10 4.23
CA PRO A 199 -7.92 25.40 4.05
C PRO A 199 -8.75 24.12 3.96
N LEU A 200 -10.03 24.21 4.31
CA LEU A 200 -10.96 23.09 4.18
C LEU A 200 -11.10 22.65 2.71
N PHE A 201 -11.49 21.40 2.54
CA PHE A 201 -11.66 20.75 1.25
C PHE A 201 -13.15 20.60 0.91
N ASP A 202 -13.48 20.77 -0.36
CA ASP A 202 -14.83 20.56 -0.87
C ASP A 202 -15.09 19.06 -1.08
N VAL A 203 -14.05 18.32 -1.50
CA VAL A 203 -14.09 16.87 -1.71
C VAL A 203 -12.86 16.21 -1.08
N ILE A 204 -13.07 15.11 -0.35
CA ILE A 204 -11.99 14.24 0.16
C ILE A 204 -12.13 12.87 -0.51
N ILE A 205 -11.05 12.40 -1.13
CA ILE A 205 -10.90 11.03 -1.63
C ILE A 205 -9.98 10.26 -0.69
N ALA A 206 -10.45 9.13 -0.18
CA ALA A 206 -9.70 8.20 0.65
C ALA A 206 -9.59 6.85 -0.10
N ASP A 207 -8.69 6.80 -1.07
CA ASP A 207 -8.46 5.62 -1.91
C ASP A 207 -7.62 4.57 -1.18
N TYR A 208 -8.24 3.49 -0.70
CA TYR A 208 -7.63 2.42 0.12
C TYR A 208 -6.93 2.89 1.41
N LEU A 209 -7.11 4.15 1.81
CA LEU A 209 -6.39 4.75 2.93
C LEU A 209 -6.59 3.97 4.24
N VAL A 210 -7.83 3.60 4.56
CA VAL A 210 -8.17 2.94 5.85
C VAL A 210 -7.40 1.63 6.03
N GLY A 211 -7.22 0.86 4.96
CA GLY A 211 -6.41 -0.36 5.04
C GLY A 211 -4.91 -0.11 4.99
N ALA A 212 -4.50 0.87 4.18
CA ALA A 212 -3.09 1.25 3.99
C ALA A 212 -2.44 1.85 5.25
N ILE A 213 -3.22 2.55 6.06
CA ILE A 213 -2.72 3.35 7.19
C ILE A 213 -2.07 2.49 8.29
N GLU A 214 -2.37 1.19 8.39
CA GLU A 214 -1.77 0.28 9.40
C GLU A 214 -0.24 0.26 9.34
N GLY A 215 0.35 0.46 8.16
CA GLY A 215 1.80 0.52 7.98
C GLY A 215 2.46 1.81 8.49
N PHE A 216 1.66 2.87 8.72
CA PHE A 216 2.15 4.22 9.03
C PHE A 216 1.68 4.73 10.39
N ALA A 217 0.42 4.44 10.74
CA ALA A 217 -0.25 4.85 11.96
C ALA A 217 -1.08 3.66 12.51
N PRO A 218 -0.41 2.69 13.17
CA PRO A 218 -1.07 1.49 13.66
C PRO A 218 -2.20 1.81 14.64
N TYR A 219 -3.34 1.14 14.49
CA TYR A 219 -4.55 1.34 15.29
C TYR A 219 -5.28 2.68 15.10
N PHE A 220 -4.91 3.50 14.11
CA PHE A 220 -5.55 4.79 13.85
C PHE A 220 -6.74 4.72 12.88
N GLN A 221 -7.13 3.52 12.45
CA GLN A 221 -8.16 3.31 11.42
C GLN A 221 -9.55 3.78 11.84
N ASP A 222 -9.88 3.68 13.13
CA ASP A 222 -11.17 4.15 13.65
C ASP A 222 -11.21 5.68 13.84
N GLU A 223 -10.05 6.31 14.00
CA GLU A 223 -9.93 7.77 14.14
C GLU A 223 -9.86 8.52 12.80
N ILE A 224 -9.40 7.85 11.72
CA ILE A 224 -9.14 8.52 10.43
C ILE A 224 -10.39 9.20 9.84
N CYS A 225 -11.58 8.61 9.95
CA CYS A 225 -12.82 9.22 9.46
C CYS A 225 -13.10 10.55 10.16
N ALA A 226 -12.97 10.60 11.49
CA ALA A 226 -13.15 11.82 12.27
C ALA A 226 -12.06 12.85 11.99
N ARG A 227 -10.83 12.40 11.68
CA ARG A 227 -9.73 13.28 11.28
C ARG A 227 -9.98 13.95 9.93
N LEU A 228 -10.52 13.21 8.96
CA LEU A 228 -10.85 13.70 7.62
C LEU A 228 -12.07 14.62 7.62
N GLU A 229 -13.12 14.28 8.40
CA GLU A 229 -14.32 15.12 8.54
C GLU A 229 -13.97 16.56 8.97
N LYS A 230 -13.00 16.73 9.88
CA LYS A 230 -12.54 18.05 10.33
C LYS A 230 -11.86 18.89 9.24
N LEU A 231 -11.36 18.25 8.18
CA LEU A 231 -10.76 18.93 7.03
C LEU A 231 -11.79 19.22 5.93
N LEU A 232 -13.01 18.71 6.05
CA LEU A 232 -14.06 18.88 5.07
C LEU A 232 -14.85 20.16 5.33
N ALA A 233 -15.11 20.94 4.28
CA ALA A 233 -15.95 22.13 4.32
C ALA A 233 -17.40 21.77 4.68
N PRO A 234 -18.19 22.68 5.27
CA PRO A 234 -19.63 22.48 5.41
C PRO A 234 -20.29 22.18 4.05
N GLY A 235 -21.08 21.11 3.97
CA GLY A 235 -21.63 20.63 2.70
C GLY A 235 -20.64 19.87 1.79
N GLY A 236 -19.38 19.74 2.21
CA GLY A 236 -18.37 18.97 1.49
C GLY A 236 -18.65 17.47 1.48
N ARG A 237 -17.99 16.75 0.58
CA ARG A 237 -18.25 15.33 0.29
C ARG A 237 -17.00 14.49 0.50
N ILE A 238 -17.16 13.28 1.01
CA ILE A 238 -16.08 12.31 1.19
C ILE A 238 -16.40 11.02 0.45
N TYR A 239 -15.39 10.47 -0.23
CA TYR A 239 -15.44 9.19 -0.90
C TYR A 239 -14.38 8.27 -0.32
N LEU A 240 -14.80 7.17 0.31
CA LEU A 240 -13.93 6.17 0.88
C LEU A 240 -13.96 4.93 -0.02
N VAL A 241 -12.81 4.59 -0.61
CA VAL A 241 -12.62 3.37 -1.39
C VAL A 241 -11.92 2.34 -0.52
N GLY A 242 -12.37 1.09 -0.55
CA GLY A 242 -11.73 0.01 0.18
C GLY A 242 -11.99 -1.37 -0.42
N LEU A 243 -11.30 -2.37 0.10
CA LEU A 243 -11.44 -3.77 -0.30
C LEU A 243 -12.17 -4.54 0.81
N GLN A 244 -13.16 -5.36 0.45
CA GLN A 244 -13.73 -6.30 1.41
C GLN A 244 -12.65 -7.32 1.83
N PRO A 245 -12.45 -7.59 3.13
CA PRO A 245 -11.48 -8.58 3.59
C PRO A 245 -11.60 -9.92 2.86
N LEU A 246 -10.48 -10.43 2.35
CA LEU A 246 -10.47 -11.69 1.61
C LEU A 246 -10.97 -12.87 2.45
N SER A 247 -10.71 -12.85 3.76
CA SER A 247 -11.21 -13.84 4.73
C SER A 247 -12.74 -13.90 4.80
N GLU A 248 -13.41 -12.79 4.53
CA GLU A 248 -14.87 -12.66 4.55
C GLU A 248 -15.48 -12.60 3.14
N SER A 249 -14.63 -12.51 2.12
CA SER A 249 -15.05 -12.45 0.72
C SER A 249 -15.64 -13.78 0.26
N GLN A 250 -16.63 -13.68 -0.63
CA GLN A 250 -17.33 -14.82 -1.20
C GLN A 250 -17.40 -14.67 -2.73
N ALA A 251 -17.59 -15.79 -3.41
CA ALA A 251 -17.97 -15.75 -4.82
C ALA A 251 -19.42 -15.19 -4.94
N PRO A 252 -19.77 -14.53 -6.05
CA PRO A 252 -21.12 -14.01 -6.23
C PRO A 252 -22.17 -15.13 -6.25
N ALA A 253 -23.43 -14.78 -5.99
CA ALA A 253 -24.54 -15.71 -6.09
C ALA A 253 -24.59 -16.36 -7.49
N GLY A 254 -24.81 -17.68 -7.52
CA GLY A 254 -24.81 -18.47 -8.75
C GLY A 254 -23.42 -18.82 -9.30
N ALA A 255 -22.34 -18.57 -8.55
CA ALA A 255 -21.02 -19.09 -8.88
C ALA A 255 -21.01 -20.63 -8.90
N SER A 256 -20.22 -21.21 -9.81
CA SER A 256 -20.07 -22.66 -9.91
C SER A 256 -19.29 -23.23 -8.72
N ASN A 257 -19.36 -24.55 -8.52
CA ASN A 257 -18.58 -25.23 -7.48
C ASN A 257 -17.06 -25.04 -7.68
N GLU A 258 -16.63 -24.98 -8.93
CA GLU A 258 -15.23 -24.72 -9.30
C GLU A 258 -14.82 -23.29 -8.93
N ASP A 259 -15.68 -22.29 -9.14
CA ASP A 259 -15.39 -20.90 -8.75
C ASP A 259 -15.37 -20.75 -7.22
N LEU A 260 -16.23 -21.48 -6.50
CA LEU A 260 -16.20 -21.53 -5.03
C LEU A 260 -14.90 -22.17 -4.52
N ALA A 261 -14.42 -23.23 -5.17
CA ALA A 261 -13.15 -23.87 -4.84
C ALA A 261 -11.94 -22.95 -5.13
N ALA A 262 -11.93 -22.30 -6.29
CA ALA A 262 -10.93 -21.30 -6.65
C ALA A 262 -10.90 -20.11 -5.67
N GLY A 263 -12.07 -19.64 -5.22
CA GLY A 263 -12.19 -18.60 -4.19
C GLY A 263 -11.50 -19.00 -2.88
N LYS A 264 -11.70 -20.24 -2.41
CA LYS A 264 -11.02 -20.77 -1.22
C LYS A 264 -9.49 -20.80 -1.39
N LEU A 265 -9.01 -21.10 -2.59
CA LEU A 265 -7.58 -21.06 -2.92
C LEU A 265 -7.03 -19.62 -2.87
N ILE A 266 -7.77 -18.63 -3.35
CA ILE A 266 -7.38 -17.20 -3.19
C ILE A 266 -7.28 -16.81 -1.71
N GLN A 267 -8.22 -17.25 -0.88
CA GLN A 267 -8.16 -17.00 0.56
C GLN A 267 -6.96 -17.69 1.21
N GLU A 268 -6.61 -18.90 0.75
CA GLU A 268 -5.43 -19.62 1.21
C GLU A 268 -4.13 -18.87 0.86
N VAL A 269 -4.04 -18.33 -0.35
CA VAL A 269 -2.92 -17.46 -0.75
C VAL A 269 -2.77 -16.28 0.22
N ALA A 270 -3.88 -15.60 0.53
CA ALA A 270 -3.86 -14.47 1.47
C ALA A 270 -3.37 -14.90 2.87
N ARG A 271 -3.90 -16.00 3.41
CA ARG A 271 -3.47 -16.55 4.71
C ARG A 271 -1.99 -16.94 4.73
N THR A 272 -1.51 -17.61 3.68
CA THR A 272 -0.10 -18.04 3.59
C THR A 272 0.84 -16.84 3.46
N ARG A 273 0.47 -15.83 2.66
CA ARG A 273 1.16 -14.54 2.58
C ARG A 273 1.24 -13.88 3.97
N ASP A 274 0.12 -13.78 4.66
CA ASP A 274 0.03 -13.09 5.95
C ASP A 274 0.82 -13.81 7.04
N ALA A 275 0.81 -15.15 7.04
CA ALA A 275 1.68 -15.94 7.89
C ALA A 275 3.17 -15.61 7.65
N CYS A 276 3.61 -15.48 6.40
CA CYS A 276 4.99 -15.08 6.09
C CYS A 276 5.32 -13.70 6.65
N LEU A 277 4.39 -12.74 6.55
CA LEU A 277 4.60 -11.38 7.08
C LEU A 277 4.76 -11.40 8.61
N LEU A 278 3.85 -12.08 9.31
CA LEU A 278 3.88 -12.17 10.78
C LEU A 278 5.15 -12.85 11.28
N LEU A 279 5.54 -13.96 10.66
CA LEU A 279 6.76 -14.70 11.03
C LEU A 279 8.04 -13.92 10.72
N ALA A 280 8.00 -13.01 9.74
CA ALA A 280 9.05 -12.05 9.45
C ALA A 280 9.03 -10.81 10.38
N GLY A 281 8.18 -10.78 11.41
CA GLY A 281 8.04 -9.65 12.32
C GLY A 281 7.44 -8.39 11.67
N ARG A 282 6.66 -8.54 10.61
CA ARG A 282 5.94 -7.47 9.91
C ARG A 282 4.47 -7.45 10.28
N ARG A 283 3.80 -6.33 10.02
CA ARG A 283 2.33 -6.21 10.11
C ARG A 283 1.69 -6.58 8.78
N CYS A 284 0.59 -7.30 8.84
CA CYS A 284 -0.25 -7.56 7.67
C CYS A 284 -1.04 -6.31 7.28
N TYR A 285 -1.41 -6.21 6.00
CA TYR A 285 -2.47 -5.30 5.58
C TYR A 285 -3.76 -5.69 6.28
N ARG A 286 -4.52 -4.68 6.71
CA ARG A 286 -5.83 -4.90 7.29
C ARG A 286 -6.86 -4.22 6.43
N GLU A 287 -7.56 -5.01 5.65
CA GLU A 287 -8.78 -4.53 5.02
C GLU A 287 -9.91 -4.53 6.05
N PHE A 288 -10.91 -3.67 5.83
CA PHE A 288 -12.06 -3.51 6.73
C PHE A 288 -13.35 -3.78 5.98
N PRO A 289 -14.34 -4.48 6.58
CA PRO A 289 -15.63 -4.67 5.93
C PRO A 289 -16.31 -3.34 5.63
N ILE A 290 -17.04 -3.28 4.51
CA ILE A 290 -17.79 -2.08 4.10
C ILE A 290 -18.68 -1.54 5.24
N GLN A 291 -19.39 -2.42 5.97
CA GLN A 291 -20.27 -2.00 7.06
C GLN A 291 -19.50 -1.41 8.24
N TRP A 292 -18.24 -1.82 8.44
CA TRP A 292 -17.40 -1.22 9.47
C TRP A 292 -17.05 0.22 9.09
N CYS A 293 -16.66 0.45 7.83
CA CYS A 293 -16.35 1.80 7.33
C CYS A 293 -17.58 2.72 7.35
N GLU A 294 -18.76 2.22 6.93
CA GLU A 294 -20.03 2.95 7.00
C GLU A 294 -20.30 3.43 8.44
N ARG A 295 -20.18 2.55 9.44
CA ARG A 295 -20.35 2.92 10.85
C ARG A 295 -19.34 3.95 11.35
N GLN A 296 -18.11 3.95 10.86
CA GLN A 296 -17.14 4.97 11.27
C GLN A 296 -17.50 6.34 10.70
N LEU A 297 -18.01 6.40 9.46
CA LEU A 297 -18.50 7.64 8.86
C LEU A 297 -19.78 8.13 9.56
N GLU A 298 -20.69 7.25 9.95
CA GLU A 298 -21.90 7.60 10.72
C GLU A 298 -21.55 8.28 12.05
N LYS A 299 -20.54 7.77 12.76
CA LYS A 299 -20.10 8.31 14.06
C LYS A 299 -19.56 9.74 13.97
N THR A 300 -19.12 10.20 12.81
CA THR A 300 -18.65 11.57 12.62
C THR A 300 -19.79 12.55 12.37
N GLY A 301 -21.05 12.08 12.31
CA GLY A 301 -22.22 12.92 12.05
C GLY A 301 -22.42 13.28 10.58
N MET A 302 -21.80 12.53 9.66
CA MET A 302 -22.02 12.71 8.22
C MET A 302 -23.39 12.19 7.76
N ASN A 303 -23.90 12.79 6.70
CA ASN A 303 -25.18 12.50 6.08
C ASN A 303 -25.01 11.73 4.77
N GLY A 304 -26.13 11.22 4.24
CA GLY A 304 -26.21 10.76 2.86
C GLY A 304 -25.32 9.57 2.54
N ILE A 305 -25.07 8.68 3.51
CA ILE A 305 -24.21 7.51 3.33
C ILE A 305 -24.82 6.61 2.26
N ASN A 306 -24.12 6.49 1.15
CA ASN A 306 -24.49 5.65 0.01
C ASN A 306 -23.26 4.87 -0.41
N SER A 307 -23.41 3.59 -0.70
CA SER A 307 -22.30 2.74 -1.07
C SER A 307 -22.59 1.87 -2.29
N ILE A 308 -21.54 1.55 -3.03
CA ILE A 308 -21.56 0.57 -4.12
C ILE A 308 -20.54 -0.52 -3.83
N ARG A 309 -20.85 -1.74 -4.29
CA ARG A 309 -19.94 -2.89 -4.29
C ARG A 309 -19.63 -3.24 -5.74
N LEU A 310 -18.35 -3.34 -6.05
CA LEU A 310 -17.83 -3.65 -7.38
C LEU A 310 -17.10 -4.99 -7.29
N THR A 311 -17.66 -6.01 -7.93
CA THR A 311 -17.13 -7.38 -7.83
C THR A 311 -15.74 -7.49 -8.46
N ASN A 312 -14.79 -8.04 -7.71
CA ASN A 312 -13.41 -8.17 -8.16
C ASN A 312 -13.26 -9.35 -9.11
N ILE A 313 -12.36 -9.20 -10.08
CA ILE A 313 -12.00 -10.27 -11.02
C ILE A 313 -10.55 -10.68 -10.79
N TYR A 314 -10.37 -11.85 -10.19
CA TYR A 314 -9.06 -12.42 -9.93
C TYR A 314 -8.62 -13.33 -11.07
N GLY A 315 -7.43 -13.07 -11.59
CA GLY A 315 -6.73 -13.97 -12.52
C GLY A 315 -5.34 -14.31 -11.99
N ARG A 316 -4.66 -15.26 -12.63
CA ARG A 316 -3.35 -15.80 -12.20
C ARG A 316 -2.38 -14.70 -11.78
N SER A 317 -2.10 -13.75 -12.67
CA SER A 317 -1.14 -12.66 -12.40
C SER A 317 -1.44 -11.81 -11.16
N ALA A 318 -2.73 -11.54 -10.88
CA ALA A 318 -3.11 -10.77 -9.70
C ALA A 318 -2.85 -11.56 -8.40
N ILE A 319 -3.11 -12.86 -8.42
CA ILE A 319 -2.93 -13.75 -7.27
C ILE A 319 -1.44 -14.03 -7.04
N THR A 320 -0.65 -14.26 -8.09
CA THR A 320 0.81 -14.49 -8.00
C THR A 320 1.52 -13.33 -7.31
N ARG A 321 1.11 -12.08 -7.57
CA ARG A 321 1.67 -10.91 -6.88
C ARG A 321 1.51 -10.98 -5.36
N GLN A 322 0.43 -11.59 -4.87
CA GLN A 322 0.20 -11.79 -3.44
C GLN A 322 1.17 -12.83 -2.85
N LEU A 323 1.47 -13.90 -3.59
CA LEU A 323 2.49 -14.87 -3.19
C LEU A 323 3.89 -14.25 -3.15
N GLU A 324 4.22 -13.42 -4.14
CA GLU A 324 5.51 -12.71 -4.19
C GLU A 324 5.74 -11.81 -2.98
N VAL A 325 4.68 -11.23 -2.42
CA VAL A 325 4.77 -10.49 -1.16
C VAL A 325 5.23 -11.43 -0.03
N GLY A 326 4.67 -12.64 0.08
CA GLY A 326 5.12 -13.64 1.05
C GLY A 326 6.58 -14.05 0.82
N ARG A 327 6.95 -14.40 -0.42
CA ARG A 327 8.31 -14.83 -0.80
C ARG A 327 9.39 -13.82 -0.40
N ARG A 328 9.13 -12.52 -0.61
CA ARG A 328 10.08 -11.44 -0.26
C ARG A 328 10.39 -11.34 1.24
N HIS A 329 9.54 -11.92 2.09
CA HIS A 329 9.70 -11.87 3.54
C HIS A 329 10.33 -13.13 4.13
N ILE A 330 10.48 -14.21 3.35
CA ILE A 330 11.12 -15.45 3.80
C ILE A 330 12.53 -15.19 4.35
N SER A 331 13.34 -14.40 3.64
CA SER A 331 14.71 -14.07 4.07
C SER A 331 14.81 -13.19 5.32
N MET A 332 13.69 -12.68 5.84
CA MET A 332 13.64 -11.88 7.05
C MET A 332 13.29 -12.72 8.29
N MET A 333 12.94 -14.00 8.12
CA MET A 333 12.67 -14.92 9.23
C MET A 333 14.00 -15.30 9.91
N LYS A 334 13.98 -15.45 11.23
CA LYS A 334 15.19 -15.76 12.02
C LYS A 334 15.53 -17.24 12.09
N ASP A 335 14.55 -18.10 11.86
CA ASP A 335 14.68 -19.56 11.92
C ASP A 335 14.68 -20.11 10.49
N ASP A 336 15.82 -20.67 10.08
CA ASP A 336 16.02 -21.17 8.72
C ASP A 336 15.13 -22.37 8.40
N VAL A 337 14.87 -23.25 9.38
CA VAL A 337 13.98 -24.40 9.21
C VAL A 337 12.55 -23.92 9.02
N LEU A 338 12.13 -22.94 9.79
CA LEU A 338 10.83 -22.30 9.60
C LEU A 338 10.72 -21.59 8.24
N ALA A 339 11.75 -20.84 7.86
CA ALA A 339 11.81 -20.14 6.58
C ALA A 339 11.68 -21.11 5.40
N GLU A 340 12.39 -22.23 5.43
CA GLU A 340 12.31 -23.29 4.43
C GLU A 340 10.89 -23.90 4.37
N ASN A 341 10.29 -24.22 5.52
CA ASN A 341 8.93 -24.75 5.57
C ASN A 341 7.90 -23.77 5.00
N MET A 342 8.06 -22.47 5.26
CA MET A 342 7.18 -21.43 4.70
C MET A 342 7.40 -21.24 3.20
N GLN A 343 8.65 -21.35 2.72
CA GLN A 343 8.97 -21.35 1.30
C GLN A 343 8.27 -22.52 0.59
N GLN A 344 8.38 -23.74 1.12
CA GLN A 344 7.68 -24.90 0.59
C GLN A 344 6.15 -24.74 0.64
N ALA A 345 5.60 -24.08 1.67
CA ALA A 345 4.17 -23.81 1.74
C ALA A 345 3.70 -22.87 0.61
N LEU A 346 4.46 -21.80 0.32
CA LEU A 346 4.20 -20.92 -0.82
C LEU A 346 4.26 -21.70 -2.14
N ASP A 347 5.25 -22.56 -2.32
CA ASP A 347 5.41 -23.37 -3.53
C ASP A 347 4.25 -24.36 -3.74
N ARG A 348 3.75 -24.99 -2.67
CA ARG A 348 2.57 -25.87 -2.73
C ARG A 348 1.31 -25.12 -3.14
N VAL A 349 1.09 -23.92 -2.62
CA VAL A 349 -0.06 -23.08 -3.01
C VAL A 349 0.09 -22.63 -4.47
N ASP A 350 1.30 -22.26 -4.89
CA ASP A 350 1.56 -21.81 -6.25
C ASP A 350 1.32 -22.92 -7.30
N ALA A 351 1.72 -24.16 -7.00
CA ALA A 351 1.43 -25.31 -7.86
C ALA A 351 -0.08 -25.55 -8.04
N ARG A 352 -0.88 -25.34 -6.98
CA ARG A 352 -2.34 -25.43 -7.05
C ARG A 352 -2.95 -24.27 -7.82
N LEU A 353 -2.39 -23.06 -7.71
CA LEU A 353 -2.81 -21.93 -8.56
C LEU A 353 -2.51 -22.17 -10.03
N GLU A 354 -1.38 -22.78 -10.36
CA GLU A 354 -1.03 -23.16 -11.72
C GLU A 354 -2.09 -24.09 -12.32
N ALA A 355 -2.51 -25.11 -11.56
CA ALA A 355 -3.56 -26.04 -11.96
C ALA A 355 -4.95 -25.36 -12.10
N GLU A 356 -5.28 -24.45 -11.19
CA GLU A 356 -6.61 -23.83 -11.13
C GLU A 356 -6.78 -22.65 -12.11
N PHE A 357 -5.75 -21.81 -12.24
CA PHE A 357 -5.78 -20.55 -12.98
C PHE A 357 -5.00 -20.59 -14.31
N GLY A 358 -4.29 -21.69 -14.58
CA GLY A 358 -3.37 -21.82 -15.70
C GLY A 358 -2.00 -21.20 -15.39
N SER A 359 -1.05 -21.46 -16.29
CA SER A 359 0.32 -21.03 -16.09
C SER A 359 0.49 -19.52 -16.07
N ALA A 360 1.35 -19.03 -15.19
CA ALA A 360 1.75 -17.61 -15.17
C ALA A 360 2.40 -17.18 -16.50
N ASN A 361 2.95 -18.12 -17.27
CA ASN A 361 3.57 -17.88 -18.57
C ASN A 361 2.56 -17.85 -19.74
N LEU A 362 1.32 -18.30 -19.53
CA LEU A 362 0.29 -18.21 -20.57
C LEU A 362 -0.14 -16.75 -20.79
N PRO A 363 -0.57 -16.38 -22.01
CA PRO A 363 -1.23 -15.12 -22.25
C PRO A 363 -2.41 -14.89 -21.29
N LYS A 364 -2.61 -13.66 -20.82
CA LYS A 364 -3.70 -13.33 -19.87
C LYS A 364 -5.10 -13.73 -20.36
N ALA A 365 -5.31 -13.77 -21.68
CA ALA A 365 -6.57 -14.17 -22.29
C ALA A 365 -6.86 -15.67 -22.16
N GLU A 366 -5.82 -16.49 -21.96
CA GLU A 366 -5.90 -17.95 -21.81
C GLU A 366 -5.89 -18.38 -20.34
N GLN A 367 -5.55 -17.48 -19.42
CA GLN A 367 -5.62 -17.71 -17.99
C GLN A 367 -7.07 -17.67 -17.51
N ARG A 368 -7.45 -18.59 -16.62
CA ARG A 368 -8.78 -18.53 -15.98
C ARG A 368 -8.87 -17.27 -15.13
N ARG A 369 -10.08 -16.72 -15.09
CA ARG A 369 -10.44 -15.58 -14.25
C ARG A 369 -11.74 -15.90 -13.54
N ILE A 370 -11.82 -15.55 -12.25
CA ILE A 370 -13.04 -15.76 -11.46
C ILE A 370 -13.49 -14.45 -10.84
N ARG A 371 -14.79 -14.36 -10.56
CA ARG A 371 -15.38 -13.30 -9.75
C ARG A 371 -15.33 -13.72 -8.28
N PHE A 372 -14.71 -12.93 -7.43
CA PHE A 372 -14.56 -13.24 -6.01
C PHE A 372 -14.30 -11.99 -5.20
N GLY A 373 -14.99 -11.79 -4.07
CA GLY A 373 -14.87 -10.57 -3.29
C GLY A 373 -15.31 -9.32 -4.04
N PHE A 374 -15.11 -8.16 -3.43
CA PHE A 374 -15.46 -6.88 -4.03
C PHE A 374 -14.66 -5.74 -3.41
N ASP A 375 -14.35 -4.75 -4.24
CA ASP A 375 -14.02 -3.40 -3.80
C ASP A 375 -15.33 -2.64 -3.55
N TYR A 376 -15.26 -1.60 -2.74
CA TYR A 376 -16.40 -0.75 -2.45
C TYR A 376 -16.03 0.72 -2.47
N VAL A 377 -17.02 1.56 -2.76
CA VAL A 377 -16.95 3.01 -2.57
C VAL A 377 -18.09 3.40 -1.66
N ILE A 378 -17.80 4.22 -0.65
CA ILE A 378 -18.80 4.85 0.21
C ILE A 378 -18.72 6.35 -0.01
N ALA A 379 -19.83 6.96 -0.38
CA ALA A 379 -20.02 8.40 -0.41
C ALA A 379 -20.74 8.86 0.86
N ALA A 380 -20.29 9.97 1.43
CA ALA A 380 -20.97 10.66 2.53
C ALA A 380 -20.75 12.17 2.39
N SER A 381 -21.60 12.98 3.04
CA SER A 381 -21.47 14.43 3.04
C SER A 381 -21.49 15.01 4.45
N LYS A 382 -20.72 16.07 4.66
CA LYS A 382 -20.79 16.87 5.88
C LYS A 382 -22.05 17.72 5.85
N PRO A 383 -22.81 17.81 6.95
CA PRO A 383 -23.95 18.72 7.02
C PRO A 383 -23.53 20.15 6.64
N SER A 384 -24.34 20.84 5.85
CA SER A 384 -24.20 22.28 5.66
C SER A 384 -24.44 22.98 7.00
N GLU A 385 -23.69 24.04 7.29
CA GLU A 385 -24.04 24.95 8.40
C GLU A 385 -25.43 25.52 8.12
N LYS A 386 -26.32 25.46 9.12
CA LYS A 386 -27.69 25.96 9.02
C LYS A 386 -27.76 27.47 9.05
#